data_AF-A0A8M8UY02-F1
#
_entry.id   AF-A0A8M8UY02-F1
#
_cell.length_a   1.000
_cell.length_b   1.000
_cell.length_c   1.000
_cell.angle_alpha   90.00
_cell.angle_beta   90.00
_cell.angle_gamma   90.00
#
_symmetry.space_group_name_H-M   'P 1'
#
loop_
_entity.id
_entity.type
_entity.pdbx_description
1 polymer ?
#
loop_
_entity_poly.entity_id
_entity_poly.type
_entity_poly.pdbx_seq_one_letter_code
_entity_poly.pdbx_strand_id
1 'polypeptide(L)'
;MDALRKQLDVLMGANRNGDAQEVTRKYYDRDVCRLFLAGLCPHELFQLTKMDKGPCPKVHSLQLRKEYEEAKAKGLDNYDRDLEDNIDRLIVECDRKIARALKRLDEEDAKAAIAISVSEVTQTLENIELSKQIKEKLKEADQFDLEGKTDMKIRALEEVEELRTKRADKQAMLLLDAFNKDRASLPQPLTNNTQLAPLPAALPDPHIQDMINEKLKKAEDLGEQGMVDEAQKALEEAEALKKLPPRQEAATDSSKYTAADVRITDQKLRVCDICGAFLSVYDRLLGPVLRG
;
A
#
# COMPACT_ATOMS: atom_id res chain seq x y z
N MET A 1 31.88 -22.06 25.39
CA MET A 1 33.20 -21.40 25.42
C MET A 1 33.37 -20.39 24.29
N ASP A 2 32.94 -20.67 23.05
CA ASP A 2 33.14 -19.77 21.89
C ASP A 2 32.30 -18.48 21.89
N ALA A 3 31.09 -18.51 22.45
CA ALA A 3 30.26 -17.30 22.55
C ALA A 3 30.89 -16.24 23.46
N LEU A 4 31.50 -16.67 24.58
CA LEU A 4 32.20 -15.80 25.51
C LEU A 4 33.49 -15.25 24.91
N ARG A 5 34.19 -16.05 24.08
CA ARG A 5 35.36 -15.62 23.31
C ARG A 5 34.99 -14.54 22.29
N LYS A 6 33.94 -14.75 21.50
CA LYS A 6 33.42 -13.73 20.55
C LYS A 6 33.03 -12.43 21.23
N GLN A 7 32.37 -12.49 22.38
CA GLN A 7 31.96 -11.28 23.10
C GLN A 7 33.16 -10.51 23.66
N LEU A 8 34.21 -11.22 24.11
CA LEU A 8 35.47 -10.61 24.55
C LEU A 8 36.28 -10.05 23.37
N ASP A 9 36.24 -10.67 22.20
CA ASP A 9 36.91 -10.18 20.98
C ASP A 9 36.27 -8.90 20.45
N VAL A 10 34.95 -8.73 20.63
CA VAL A 10 34.22 -7.48 20.33
C VAL A 10 34.60 -6.38 21.33
N LEU A 11 34.82 -6.72 22.60
CA LEU A 11 35.06 -5.74 23.67
C LEU A 11 36.53 -5.31 23.80
N MET A 12 37.48 -6.22 23.54
CA MET A 12 38.92 -6.05 23.77
C MET A 12 39.76 -6.25 22.49
N GLY A 13 39.11 -6.51 21.36
CA GLY A 13 39.75 -6.82 20.07
C GLY A 13 40.12 -8.30 19.94
N ALA A 14 39.97 -8.85 18.74
CA ALA A 14 40.31 -10.25 18.42
C ALA A 14 41.77 -10.64 18.68
N ASN A 15 42.65 -9.67 18.94
CA ASN A 15 44.09 -9.86 19.19
C ASN A 15 44.44 -9.93 20.69
N ARG A 16 43.47 -10.12 21.58
CA ARG A 16 43.71 -10.19 23.04
C ARG A 16 44.62 -11.36 23.45
N ASN A 17 44.54 -12.49 22.76
CA ASN A 17 45.21 -13.72 23.18
C ASN A 17 46.63 -13.88 22.58
N GLY A 18 47.12 -12.91 21.78
CA GLY A 18 48.43 -13.05 21.11
C GLY A 18 48.51 -14.15 20.04
N ASP A 19 47.43 -14.92 19.83
CA ASP A 19 47.34 -16.03 18.87
C ASP A 19 47.02 -15.60 17.43
N ALA A 20 46.79 -14.30 17.20
CA ALA A 20 46.68 -13.81 15.84
C ALA A 20 48.09 -13.74 15.27
N GLN A 21 48.44 -14.73 14.44
CA GLN A 21 49.54 -14.66 13.51
C GLN A 21 49.59 -13.23 12.97
N GLU A 22 50.62 -12.47 13.40
CA GLU A 22 50.80 -11.08 13.02
C GLU A 22 50.51 -11.01 11.54
N VAL A 23 49.49 -10.25 11.19
CA VAL A 23 49.10 -10.10 9.80
C VAL A 23 50.30 -9.39 9.18
N THR A 24 51.23 -10.14 8.58
CA THR A 24 52.37 -9.64 7.80
C THR A 24 51.88 -9.04 6.48
N ARG A 25 50.76 -8.34 6.51
CA ARG A 25 50.16 -7.63 5.39
C ARG A 25 50.18 -6.16 5.74
N LYS A 26 50.55 -5.35 4.76
CA LYS A 26 50.60 -3.89 4.91
C LYS A 26 49.24 -3.31 4.57
N TYR A 27 48.93 -2.13 5.09
CA TYR A 27 47.67 -1.44 4.77
C TYR A 27 47.50 -1.09 3.28
N TYR A 28 48.58 -1.11 2.50
CA TYR A 28 48.60 -0.92 1.05
C TYR A 28 48.15 -2.13 0.22
N ASP A 29 48.03 -3.30 0.84
CA ASP A 29 47.72 -4.54 0.11
C ASP A 29 46.30 -4.50 -0.47
N ARG A 30 46.13 -5.06 -1.68
CA ARG A 30 44.83 -5.04 -2.39
C ARG A 30 43.73 -5.81 -1.67
N ASP A 31 44.12 -6.75 -0.80
CA ASP A 31 43.23 -7.60 -0.01
C ASP A 31 42.64 -6.84 1.19
N VAL A 32 43.22 -5.70 1.57
CA VAL A 32 42.75 -4.87 2.68
C VAL A 32 41.68 -3.92 2.19
N CYS A 33 40.61 -3.75 2.98
CA CYS A 33 39.50 -2.89 2.61
C CYS A 33 39.85 -1.41 2.79
N ARG A 34 40.15 -0.72 1.70
CA ARG A 34 40.40 0.74 1.70
C ARG A 34 39.27 1.56 2.31
N LEU A 35 38.02 1.19 2.06
CA LEU A 35 36.85 1.87 2.62
C LEU A 35 36.78 1.74 4.14
N PHE A 36 37.12 0.55 4.67
CA PHE A 36 37.21 0.33 6.11
C PHE A 36 38.36 1.14 6.75
N LEU A 37 39.52 1.21 6.07
CA LEU A 37 40.65 2.05 6.50
C LEU A 37 40.27 3.54 6.52
N ALA A 38 39.55 4.01 5.50
CA ALA A 38 39.08 5.40 5.40
C ALA A 38 38.01 5.74 6.46
N GLY A 39 37.30 4.73 6.99
CA GLY A 39 36.51 4.85 8.20
C GLY A 39 35.15 4.17 8.16
N LEU A 40 34.62 3.88 6.97
CA LEU A 40 33.29 3.32 6.78
C LEU A 40 33.27 2.31 5.63
N CYS A 41 32.94 1.05 5.93
CA CYS A 41 32.67 0.04 4.92
C CYS A 41 31.17 -0.22 4.79
N PRO A 42 30.56 0.00 3.60
CA PRO A 42 29.14 -0.26 3.38
C PRO A 42 28.72 -1.73 3.67
N HIS A 43 29.62 -2.69 3.45
CA HIS A 43 29.39 -4.11 3.71
C HIS A 43 29.31 -4.46 5.21
N GLU A 44 29.81 -3.59 6.09
CA GLU A 44 29.72 -3.77 7.54
C GLU A 44 28.54 -2.99 8.11
N LEU A 45 28.31 -1.78 7.58
CA LEU A 45 27.21 -0.91 8.01
C LEU A 45 25.83 -1.51 7.73
N PHE A 46 25.65 -2.15 6.57
CA PHE A 46 24.36 -2.67 6.13
C PHE A 46 24.14 -4.15 6.45
N GLN A 47 25.01 -4.79 7.23
CA GLN A 47 24.79 -6.17 7.65
C GLN A 47 23.48 -6.31 8.39
N LEU A 48 22.73 -7.38 8.09
CA LEU A 48 21.43 -7.68 8.71
C LEU A 48 20.32 -6.65 8.37
N THR A 49 20.54 -5.77 7.40
CA THR A 49 19.51 -4.84 6.90
C THR A 49 18.92 -5.33 5.58
N LYS A 50 17.79 -4.76 5.15
CA LYS A 50 17.21 -5.02 3.82
C LYS A 50 18.16 -4.61 2.67
N MET A 51 19.19 -3.84 2.97
CA MET A 51 20.21 -3.34 2.04
C MET A 51 21.54 -4.11 2.13
N ASP A 52 21.54 -5.28 2.76
CA ASP A 52 22.75 -6.07 3.01
C ASP A 52 23.46 -6.44 1.70
N LYS A 53 24.73 -6.07 1.61
CA LYS A 53 25.62 -6.37 0.48
C LYS A 53 26.44 -7.65 0.74
N GLY A 54 26.16 -8.36 1.83
CA GLY A 54 26.89 -9.53 2.28
C GLY A 54 28.22 -9.17 2.97
N PRO A 55 28.90 -10.18 3.54
CA PRO A 55 30.18 -10.00 4.20
C PRO A 55 31.21 -9.41 3.25
N CYS A 56 32.05 -8.50 3.77
CA CYS A 56 33.06 -7.86 2.95
C CYS A 56 34.07 -8.89 2.42
N PRO A 57 34.40 -8.89 1.11
CA PRO A 57 35.42 -9.79 0.55
C PRO A 57 36.85 -9.40 0.94
N LYS A 58 37.03 -8.22 1.55
CA LYS A 58 38.33 -7.66 1.93
C LYS A 58 38.53 -7.71 3.45
N VAL A 59 39.78 -7.77 3.87
CA VAL A 59 40.17 -7.84 5.28
C VAL A 59 39.88 -6.52 5.98
N HIS A 60 39.13 -6.58 7.09
CA HIS A 60 38.91 -5.48 8.02
C HIS A 60 39.74 -5.75 9.27
N SER A 61 40.77 -4.94 9.51
CA SER A 61 41.60 -5.01 10.72
C SER A 61 41.74 -3.61 11.33
N LEU A 62 41.42 -3.50 12.61
CA LEU A 62 41.55 -2.24 13.35
C LEU A 62 43.00 -1.79 13.52
N GLN A 63 43.96 -2.73 13.50
CA GLN A 63 45.38 -2.40 13.58
C GLN A 63 45.85 -1.66 12.31
N LEU A 64 45.51 -2.21 11.14
CA LEU A 64 45.85 -1.59 9.85
C LEU A 64 45.17 -0.23 9.67
N ARG A 65 43.98 -0.05 10.24
CA ARG A 65 43.29 1.25 10.25
C ARG A 65 44.07 2.31 11.05
N LYS A 66 44.60 1.97 12.23
CA LYS A 66 45.42 2.90 13.03
C LYS A 66 46.71 3.28 12.30
N GLU A 67 47.39 2.31 11.69
CA GLU A 67 48.59 2.57 10.88
C GLU A 67 48.29 3.50 9.69
N TYR A 68 47.16 3.30 9.03
CA TYR A 68 46.70 4.18 7.95
C TYR A 68 46.32 5.58 8.46
N GLU A 69 45.64 5.70 9.61
CA GLU A 69 45.30 7.00 10.21
C GLU A 69 46.57 7.80 10.56
N GLU A 70 47.62 7.14 11.05
CA GLU A 70 48.93 7.76 11.27
C GLU A 70 49.63 8.17 9.96
N ALA A 71 49.55 7.35 8.92
CA ALA A 71 50.10 7.68 7.59
C ALA A 71 49.35 8.83 6.92
N LYS A 72 48.01 8.87 7.09
CA LYS A 72 47.14 9.95 6.66
C LYS A 72 47.46 11.26 7.38
N ALA A 73 47.72 11.21 8.69
CA ALA A 73 48.14 12.40 9.46
C ALA A 73 49.50 12.96 8.97
N LYS A 74 50.36 12.10 8.42
CA LYS A 74 51.63 12.49 7.79
C LYS A 74 51.46 12.96 6.33
N GLY A 75 50.25 12.89 5.76
CA GLY A 75 49.93 13.31 4.40
C GLY A 75 50.46 12.37 3.31
N LEU A 76 50.82 11.13 3.66
CA LEU A 76 51.41 10.17 2.72
C LEU A 76 50.36 9.53 1.82
N ASP A 77 49.18 9.20 2.38
CA ASP A 77 48.12 8.48 1.68
C ASP A 77 46.74 9.05 2.00
N ASN A 78 45.88 9.10 0.97
CA ASN A 78 44.51 9.57 1.10
C ASN A 78 43.52 8.73 0.29
N TYR A 79 42.85 7.80 0.97
CA TYR A 79 41.73 7.01 0.45
C TYR A 79 40.37 7.69 0.63
N ASP A 80 40.31 8.95 1.11
CA ASP A 80 39.04 9.66 1.30
C ASP A 80 38.31 9.89 -0.03
N ARG A 81 39.04 10.13 -1.12
CA ARG A 81 38.45 10.26 -2.46
C ARG A 81 37.74 8.97 -2.91
N ASP A 82 38.38 7.81 -2.68
CA ASP A 82 37.76 6.52 -2.97
C ASP A 82 36.51 6.31 -2.11
N LEU A 83 36.50 6.81 -0.86
CA LEU A 83 35.35 6.74 0.03
C LEU A 83 34.21 7.66 -0.44
N GLU A 84 34.52 8.92 -0.76
CA GLU A 84 33.57 9.91 -1.32
C GLU A 84 32.89 9.37 -2.58
N ASP A 85 33.67 8.87 -3.54
CA ASP A 85 33.15 8.28 -4.77
C ASP A 85 32.21 7.09 -4.50
N ASN A 86 32.47 6.31 -3.44
CA ASN A 86 31.59 5.20 -3.06
C ASN A 86 30.32 5.69 -2.35
N ILE A 87 30.42 6.73 -1.50
CA ILE A 87 29.26 7.35 -0.85
C ILE A 87 28.35 7.96 -1.91
N ASP A 88 28.89 8.70 -2.87
CA ASP A 88 28.11 9.31 -3.96
C ASP A 88 27.37 8.26 -4.79
N ARG A 89 28.03 7.14 -5.10
CA ARG A 89 27.36 6.00 -5.76
C ARG A 89 26.19 5.46 -4.93
N LEU A 90 26.36 5.34 -3.62
CA LEU A 90 25.29 4.87 -2.72
C LEU A 90 24.14 5.87 -2.61
N ILE A 91 24.43 7.17 -2.59
CA ILE A 91 23.41 8.22 -2.61
C ILE A 91 22.58 8.12 -3.90
N VAL A 92 23.24 8.00 -5.06
CA VAL A 92 22.54 7.82 -6.33
C VAL A 92 21.70 6.52 -6.36
N GLU A 93 22.18 5.44 -5.75
CA GLU A 93 21.38 4.21 -5.59
C GLU A 93 20.13 4.43 -4.73
N CYS A 94 20.26 5.18 -3.62
CA CYS A 94 19.16 5.55 -2.73
C CYS A 94 18.16 6.48 -3.43
N ASP A 95 18.61 7.53 -4.11
CA ASP A 95 17.75 8.47 -4.85
C ASP A 95 16.96 7.74 -5.93
N ARG A 96 17.60 6.83 -6.67
CA ARG A 96 16.91 6.00 -7.65
C ARG A 96 15.87 5.09 -6.99
N LYS A 97 16.11 4.60 -5.77
CA LYS A 97 15.12 3.81 -5.02
C LYS A 97 13.94 4.69 -4.57
N ILE A 98 14.20 5.88 -4.06
CA ILE A 98 13.19 6.85 -3.65
C ILE A 98 12.32 7.25 -4.85
N ALA A 99 12.93 7.63 -5.97
CA ALA A 99 12.20 7.99 -7.19
C ALA A 99 11.31 6.85 -7.72
N ARG A 100 11.78 5.60 -7.66
CA ARG A 100 10.98 4.43 -8.02
C ARG A 100 9.84 4.17 -7.03
N ALA A 101 10.07 4.39 -5.74
CA ALA A 101 9.03 4.24 -4.73
C ALA A 101 7.95 5.32 -4.87
N LEU A 102 8.34 6.58 -5.11
CA LEU A 102 7.42 7.68 -5.40
C LEU A 102 6.59 7.42 -6.65
N LYS A 103 7.24 7.01 -7.76
CA LYS A 103 6.51 6.68 -8.99
C LYS A 103 5.50 5.55 -8.80
N ARG A 104 5.83 4.52 -7.98
CA ARG A 104 4.88 3.45 -7.65
C ARG A 104 3.71 3.96 -6.83
N LEU A 105 3.96 4.84 -5.86
CA LEU A 105 2.92 5.46 -5.07
C LEU A 105 1.97 6.29 -5.97
N ASP A 106 2.55 7.10 -6.87
CA ASP A 106 1.76 7.90 -7.82
C ASP A 106 0.96 7.02 -8.80
N GLU A 107 1.52 5.90 -9.27
CA GLU A 107 0.81 4.94 -10.12
C GLU A 107 -0.31 4.20 -9.38
N GLU A 108 -0.11 3.86 -8.11
CA GLU A 108 -1.14 3.25 -7.24
C GLU A 108 -2.26 4.26 -6.95
N ASP A 109 -1.92 5.50 -6.60
CA ASP A 109 -2.87 6.60 -6.44
C ASP A 109 -3.61 6.91 -7.75
N ALA A 110 -2.91 6.87 -8.90
CA ALA A 110 -3.53 7.05 -10.21
C ALA A 110 -4.44 5.89 -10.58
N LYS A 111 -4.08 4.64 -10.27
CA LYS A 111 -4.97 3.47 -10.49
C LYS A 111 -6.21 3.54 -9.61
N ALA A 112 -6.05 3.93 -8.34
CA ALA A 112 -7.19 4.19 -7.46
C ALA A 112 -8.07 5.34 -7.99
N ALA A 113 -7.45 6.39 -8.56
CA ALA A 113 -8.16 7.50 -9.19
C ALA A 113 -8.78 7.15 -10.57
N ILE A 114 -8.25 6.16 -11.29
CA ILE A 114 -8.80 5.70 -12.59
C ILE A 114 -9.95 4.70 -12.37
N ALA A 115 -9.86 3.85 -11.34
CA ALA A 115 -10.96 2.94 -10.96
C ALA A 115 -12.21 3.71 -10.51
N ILE A 116 -12.05 4.97 -10.10
CA ILE A 116 -13.14 5.91 -9.82
C ILE A 116 -13.09 6.99 -10.90
N SER A 117 -13.68 6.76 -12.07
CA SER A 117 -13.83 7.81 -13.09
C SER A 117 -14.70 8.96 -12.53
N VAL A 118 -14.09 9.88 -11.78
CA VAL A 118 -14.72 11.08 -11.23
C VAL A 118 -15.45 11.84 -12.34
N SER A 119 -14.95 11.76 -13.57
CA SER A 119 -15.56 12.34 -14.78
C SER A 119 -16.96 11.84 -15.09
N GLU A 120 -17.27 10.56 -14.88
CA GLU A 120 -18.58 9.99 -15.25
C GLU A 120 -19.59 10.15 -14.10
N VAL A 121 -19.14 10.00 -12.86
CA VAL A 121 -20.00 10.09 -11.67
C VAL A 121 -20.33 11.54 -11.28
N THR A 122 -19.46 12.51 -11.60
CA THR A 122 -19.69 13.93 -11.22
C THR A 122 -20.45 14.75 -12.27
N GLN A 123 -20.76 14.20 -13.44
CA GLN A 123 -21.55 14.85 -14.51
C GLN A 123 -23.07 14.78 -14.27
N THR A 124 -23.52 14.82 -13.01
CA THR A 124 -24.95 14.95 -12.72
C THR A 124 -25.46 16.34 -13.09
N LEU A 125 -26.69 16.41 -13.61
CA LEU A 125 -27.35 17.67 -13.98
C LEU A 125 -27.32 18.70 -12.84
N GLU A 126 -27.41 18.24 -11.59
CA GLU A 126 -27.34 19.09 -10.40
C GLU A 126 -25.96 19.71 -10.17
N ASN A 127 -24.87 18.98 -10.40
CA ASN A 127 -23.51 19.53 -10.27
C ASN A 127 -23.20 20.57 -11.35
N ILE A 128 -23.75 20.37 -12.55
CA ILE A 128 -23.67 21.33 -13.65
C ILE A 128 -24.45 22.60 -13.29
N GLU A 129 -25.65 22.46 -12.73
CA GLU A 129 -26.47 23.59 -12.31
C GLU A 129 -25.83 24.38 -11.14
N LEU A 130 -25.30 23.69 -10.13
CA LEU A 130 -24.54 24.35 -9.05
C LEU A 130 -23.30 25.07 -9.59
N SER A 131 -22.60 24.49 -10.57
CA SER A 131 -21.46 25.14 -11.24
C SER A 131 -21.88 26.38 -12.01
N LYS A 132 -23.09 26.40 -12.57
CA LYS A 132 -23.66 27.56 -13.26
C LYS A 132 -24.03 28.66 -12.26
N GLN A 133 -24.69 28.33 -11.16
CA GLN A 133 -25.04 29.28 -10.10
C GLN A 133 -23.79 29.90 -9.45
N ILE A 134 -22.73 29.11 -9.21
CA ILE A 134 -21.44 29.64 -8.73
C ILE A 134 -20.85 30.66 -9.71
N LYS A 135 -20.90 30.39 -11.02
CA LYS A 135 -20.39 31.32 -12.04
C LYS A 135 -21.21 32.61 -12.12
N GLU A 136 -22.52 32.52 -11.96
CA GLU A 136 -23.42 33.68 -11.95
C GLU A 136 -23.18 34.55 -10.72
N LYS A 137 -23.12 33.93 -9.53
CA LYS A 137 -22.85 34.62 -8.27
C LYS A 137 -21.45 35.24 -8.18
N LEU A 138 -20.45 34.61 -8.80
CA LEU A 138 -19.12 35.21 -8.94
C LEU A 138 -19.15 36.47 -9.82
N LYS A 139 -19.92 36.47 -10.91
CA LYS A 139 -20.09 37.68 -11.74
C LYS A 139 -20.82 38.80 -11.00
N GLU A 140 -21.80 38.46 -10.16
CA GLU A 140 -22.45 39.43 -9.27
C GLU A 140 -21.45 40.03 -8.27
N ALA A 141 -20.59 39.20 -7.67
CA ALA A 141 -19.52 39.66 -6.79
C ALA A 141 -18.53 40.60 -7.51
N ASP A 142 -18.13 40.26 -8.74
CA ASP A 142 -17.27 41.11 -9.59
C ASP A 142 -17.94 42.45 -9.93
N GLN A 143 -19.27 42.47 -10.13
CA GLN A 143 -20.02 43.72 -10.32
C GLN A 143 -20.07 44.56 -9.05
N PHE A 144 -20.29 43.96 -7.87
CA PHE A 144 -20.25 44.69 -6.60
C PHE A 144 -18.86 45.24 -6.28
N ASP A 145 -17.80 44.60 -6.77
CA ASP A 145 -16.43 45.11 -6.72
C ASP A 145 -16.24 46.37 -7.55
N LEU A 146 -16.79 46.40 -8.76
CA LEU A 146 -16.74 47.58 -9.64
C LEU A 146 -17.58 48.75 -9.09
N GLU A 147 -18.68 48.45 -8.38
CA GLU A 147 -19.55 49.46 -7.75
C GLU A 147 -19.06 49.94 -6.38
N GLY A 148 -18.00 49.33 -5.83
CA GLY A 148 -17.45 49.69 -4.51
C GLY A 148 -18.34 49.34 -3.32
N LYS A 149 -19.32 48.44 -3.50
CA LYS A 149 -20.26 48.00 -2.45
C LYS A 149 -19.70 46.78 -1.71
N THR A 150 -18.75 47.01 -0.82
CA THR A 150 -18.02 45.97 -0.07
C THR A 150 -18.92 45.01 0.70
N ASP A 151 -20.00 45.51 1.32
CA ASP A 151 -20.88 44.70 2.17
C ASP A 151 -21.79 43.75 1.38
N MET A 152 -22.10 44.09 0.13
CA MET A 152 -22.86 43.22 -0.78
C MET A 152 -21.94 42.19 -1.41
N LYS A 153 -20.69 42.57 -1.72
CA LYS A 153 -19.66 41.66 -2.21
C LYS A 153 -19.35 40.54 -1.22
N ILE A 154 -19.15 40.88 0.07
CA ILE A 154 -18.86 39.87 1.11
C ILE A 154 -19.97 38.84 1.18
N ARG A 155 -21.24 39.28 1.19
CA ARG A 155 -22.40 38.38 1.16
C ARG A 155 -22.47 37.52 -0.10
N ALA A 156 -22.18 38.09 -1.26
CA ALA A 156 -22.15 37.33 -2.52
C ALA A 156 -21.03 36.27 -2.53
N LEU A 157 -19.87 36.56 -1.93
CA LEU A 157 -18.78 35.59 -1.79
C LEU A 157 -19.09 34.49 -0.77
N GLU A 158 -19.75 34.82 0.34
CA GLU A 158 -20.25 33.83 1.30
C GLU A 158 -21.23 32.85 0.62
N GLU A 159 -22.18 33.37 -0.18
CA GLU A 159 -23.09 32.53 -0.99
C GLU A 159 -22.33 31.63 -1.99
N VAL A 160 -21.25 32.14 -2.60
CA VAL A 160 -20.39 31.33 -3.49
C VAL A 160 -19.68 30.22 -2.73
N GLU A 161 -19.16 30.49 -1.54
CA GLU A 161 -18.50 29.50 -0.69
C GLU A 161 -19.50 28.42 -0.24
N GLU A 162 -20.71 28.79 0.15
CA GLU A 162 -21.78 27.84 0.46
C GLU A 162 -22.15 26.97 -0.74
N LEU A 163 -22.25 27.53 -1.94
CA LEU A 163 -22.54 26.74 -3.15
C LEU A 163 -21.38 25.81 -3.51
N ARG A 164 -20.13 26.23 -3.26
CA ARG A 164 -18.93 25.39 -3.44
C ARG A 164 -18.88 24.24 -2.45
N THR A 165 -19.21 24.46 -1.17
CA THR A 165 -19.28 23.40 -0.17
C THR A 165 -20.41 22.42 -0.49
N LYS A 166 -21.63 22.93 -0.79
CA LYS A 166 -22.76 22.10 -1.23
C LYS A 166 -22.41 21.25 -2.46
N ARG A 167 -21.68 21.81 -3.43
CA ARG A 167 -21.19 21.06 -4.60
C ARG A 167 -20.18 19.98 -4.21
N ALA A 168 -19.21 20.30 -3.35
CA ALA A 168 -18.20 19.35 -2.89
C ALA A 168 -18.83 18.20 -2.09
N ASP A 169 -19.76 18.50 -1.20
CA ASP A 169 -20.49 17.51 -0.39
C ASP A 169 -21.32 16.57 -1.28
N LYS A 170 -22.03 17.12 -2.28
CA LYS A 170 -22.79 16.31 -3.24
C LYS A 170 -21.88 15.43 -4.10
N GLN A 171 -20.75 15.96 -4.56
CA GLN A 171 -19.75 15.15 -5.29
C GLN A 171 -19.21 14.03 -4.40
N ALA A 172 -18.92 14.31 -3.13
CA ALA A 172 -18.47 13.30 -2.17
C ALA A 172 -19.55 12.23 -1.90
N MET A 173 -20.82 12.62 -1.74
CA MET A 173 -21.93 11.68 -1.58
C MET A 173 -22.11 10.77 -2.80
N LEU A 174 -22.05 11.30 -4.01
CA LEU A 174 -22.18 10.52 -5.24
C LEU A 174 -21.01 9.55 -5.43
N LEU A 175 -19.79 9.97 -5.09
CA LEU A 175 -18.62 9.09 -5.11
C LEU A 175 -18.73 7.98 -4.05
N LEU A 176 -19.24 8.29 -2.86
CA LEU A 176 -19.47 7.31 -1.80
C LEU A 176 -20.58 6.31 -2.17
N ASP A 177 -21.67 6.76 -2.79
CA ASP A 177 -22.75 5.88 -3.28
C ASP A 177 -22.27 4.99 -4.42
N ALA A 178 -21.49 5.53 -5.36
CA ALA A 178 -20.84 4.74 -6.41
C ALA A 178 -19.89 3.69 -5.81
N PHE A 179 -19.06 4.07 -4.82
CA PHE A 179 -18.16 3.16 -4.13
C PHE A 179 -18.91 2.05 -3.37
N ASN A 180 -20.01 2.40 -2.70
CA ASN A 180 -20.84 1.43 -1.97
C ASN A 180 -21.56 0.47 -2.91
N LYS A 181 -21.99 0.93 -4.08
CA LYS A 181 -22.59 0.09 -5.12
C LYS A 181 -21.58 -0.88 -5.73
N ASP A 182 -20.36 -0.41 -6.00
CA ASP A 182 -19.28 -1.27 -6.49
C ASP A 182 -18.84 -2.30 -5.43
N ARG A 183 -18.86 -1.91 -4.15
CA ARG A 183 -18.63 -2.83 -3.02
C ARG A 183 -19.78 -3.83 -2.83
N ALA A 184 -21.02 -3.46 -3.15
CA ALA A 184 -22.20 -4.34 -3.01
C ALA A 184 -22.37 -5.29 -4.20
N SER A 185 -21.84 -4.95 -5.38
CA SER A 185 -21.80 -5.81 -6.57
C SER A 185 -20.64 -6.81 -6.54
N LEU A 186 -19.62 -6.57 -5.71
CA LEU A 186 -18.59 -7.55 -5.35
C LEU A 186 -19.17 -8.61 -4.39
N PRO A 187 -19.04 -9.92 -4.68
CA PRO A 187 -19.36 -10.97 -3.71
C PRO A 187 -18.52 -10.75 -2.45
N GLN A 188 -19.18 -10.60 -1.29
CA GLN A 188 -18.44 -10.44 -0.04
C GLN A 188 -17.51 -11.64 0.16
N PRO A 189 -16.22 -11.42 0.50
CA PRO A 189 -15.34 -12.52 0.82
C PRO A 189 -15.90 -13.24 2.04
N LEU A 190 -16.21 -14.53 1.87
CA LEU A 190 -16.47 -15.44 2.97
C LEU A 190 -15.30 -15.30 3.96
N THR A 191 -15.60 -14.76 5.15
CA THR A 191 -14.67 -14.73 6.26
C THR A 191 -14.43 -16.16 6.71
N ASN A 192 -13.39 -16.79 6.15
CA ASN A 192 -12.85 -18.05 6.66
C ASN A 192 -12.25 -17.80 8.04
N ASN A 193 -13.08 -17.87 9.08
CA ASN A 193 -12.63 -18.05 10.44
C ASN A 193 -12.49 -19.56 10.69
N THR A 194 -11.26 -20.01 10.76
CA THR A 194 -10.89 -21.39 11.02
C THR A 194 -11.28 -21.78 12.45
N GLN A 195 -12.42 -22.45 12.63
CA GLN A 195 -12.69 -23.29 13.80
C GLN A 195 -13.33 -24.60 13.36
N LEU A 196 -12.62 -25.69 13.61
CA LEU A 196 -13.09 -27.07 13.46
C LEU A 196 -14.27 -27.33 14.42
N ALA A 197 -15.47 -27.57 13.89
CA ALA A 197 -16.58 -28.28 14.55
C ALA A 197 -17.66 -28.70 13.52
N PRO A 198 -18.49 -29.73 13.80
CA PRO A 198 -19.15 -30.56 12.78
C PRO A 198 -20.33 -29.88 12.06
N LEU A 199 -20.48 -30.24 10.79
CA LEU A 199 -21.54 -29.90 9.83
C LEU A 199 -22.93 -29.62 10.45
N PRO A 200 -23.57 -28.50 10.06
CA PRO A 200 -25.00 -28.45 9.82
C PRO A 200 -25.28 -28.28 8.31
N ALA A 201 -26.37 -28.90 7.87
CA ALA A 201 -26.83 -29.00 6.50
C ALA A 201 -26.85 -27.65 5.74
N ALA A 202 -26.45 -27.71 4.47
CA ALA A 202 -26.41 -26.60 3.53
C ALA A 202 -27.76 -25.85 3.47
N LEU A 203 -27.69 -24.52 3.62
CA LEU A 203 -28.79 -23.61 3.30
C LEU A 203 -29.09 -23.70 1.79
N PRO A 204 -30.35 -23.92 1.38
CA PRO A 204 -30.73 -23.94 -0.03
C PRO A 204 -30.60 -22.55 -0.67
N ASP A 205 -30.14 -22.52 -1.91
CA ASP A 205 -30.01 -21.30 -2.74
C ASP A 205 -31.37 -20.59 -2.85
N PRO A 206 -31.51 -19.29 -2.48
CA PRO A 206 -32.80 -18.59 -2.41
C PRO A 206 -33.62 -18.65 -3.70
N HIS A 207 -32.96 -18.57 -4.86
CA HIS A 207 -33.63 -18.63 -6.16
C HIS A 207 -34.15 -20.04 -6.50
N ILE A 208 -33.43 -21.09 -6.09
CA ILE A 208 -33.86 -22.48 -6.28
C ILE A 208 -35.02 -22.78 -5.32
N GLN A 209 -34.95 -22.27 -4.10
CA GLN A 209 -36.03 -22.37 -3.11
C GLN A 209 -37.32 -21.69 -3.61
N ASP A 210 -37.21 -20.51 -4.24
CA ASP A 210 -38.35 -19.79 -4.82
C ASP A 210 -38.97 -20.55 -6.00
N MET A 211 -38.15 -21.12 -6.90
CA MET A 211 -38.63 -21.97 -8.00
C MET A 211 -39.30 -23.26 -7.51
N ILE A 212 -38.79 -23.84 -6.42
CA ILE A 212 -39.41 -25.00 -5.76
C ILE A 212 -40.77 -24.61 -5.17
N ASN A 213 -40.85 -23.48 -4.47
CA ASN A 213 -42.10 -22.99 -3.88
C ASN A 213 -43.16 -22.69 -4.95
N GLU A 214 -42.75 -22.11 -6.09
CA GLU A 214 -43.65 -21.86 -7.21
C GLU A 214 -44.18 -23.16 -7.83
N LYS A 215 -43.33 -24.18 -7.97
CA LYS A 215 -43.72 -25.51 -8.49
C LYS A 215 -44.61 -26.30 -7.52
N LEU A 216 -44.35 -26.19 -6.21
CA LEU A 216 -45.21 -26.79 -5.17
C LEU A 216 -46.59 -26.14 -5.17
N LYS A 217 -46.66 -24.81 -5.26
CA LYS A 217 -47.94 -24.09 -5.34
C LYS A 217 -48.75 -24.48 -6.58
N LYS A 218 -48.10 -24.62 -7.74
CA LYS A 218 -48.76 -25.11 -8.96
C LYS A 218 -49.27 -26.55 -8.82
N ALA A 219 -48.58 -27.41 -8.07
CA ALA A 219 -49.06 -28.76 -7.82
C ALA A 219 -50.30 -28.79 -6.91
N GLU A 220 -50.38 -27.90 -5.92
CA GLU A 220 -51.56 -27.73 -5.06
C GLU A 220 -52.78 -27.28 -5.87
N ASP A 221 -52.63 -26.24 -6.71
CA ASP A 221 -53.70 -25.71 -7.55
C ASP A 221 -54.24 -26.76 -8.54
N LEU A 222 -53.36 -27.58 -9.13
CA LEU A 222 -53.74 -28.68 -10.04
C LEU A 222 -54.39 -29.85 -9.29
N GLY A 223 -53.98 -30.07 -8.03
CA GLY A 223 -54.59 -31.04 -7.13
C GLY A 223 -56.03 -30.68 -6.76
N GLU A 224 -56.29 -29.39 -6.47
CA GLU A 224 -57.65 -28.90 -6.19
C GLU A 224 -58.58 -28.99 -7.41
N GLN A 225 -58.03 -28.88 -8.62
CA GLN A 225 -58.75 -29.07 -9.89
C GLN A 225 -58.99 -30.54 -10.25
N GLY A 226 -58.47 -31.48 -9.45
CA GLY A 226 -58.65 -32.92 -9.67
C GLY A 226 -57.79 -33.50 -10.81
N MET A 227 -56.80 -32.75 -11.30
CA MET A 227 -55.88 -33.19 -12.36
C MET A 227 -54.66 -33.88 -11.74
N VAL A 228 -54.89 -35.10 -11.24
CA VAL A 228 -53.91 -35.88 -10.45
C VAL A 228 -52.61 -36.15 -11.21
N ASP A 229 -52.69 -36.46 -12.51
CA ASP A 229 -51.53 -36.79 -13.34
C ASP A 229 -50.60 -35.57 -13.56
N GLU A 230 -51.17 -34.38 -13.71
CA GLU A 230 -50.41 -33.14 -13.91
C GLU A 230 -49.82 -32.63 -12.59
N ALA A 231 -50.56 -32.79 -11.49
CA ALA A 231 -50.09 -32.46 -10.15
C ALA A 231 -48.88 -33.32 -9.73
N GLN A 232 -48.92 -34.63 -10.00
CA GLN A 232 -47.79 -35.53 -9.72
C GLN A 232 -46.54 -35.17 -10.52
N LYS A 233 -46.71 -34.79 -11.79
CA LYS A 233 -45.60 -34.35 -12.64
C LYS A 233 -44.95 -33.05 -12.13
N ALA A 234 -45.75 -32.08 -11.67
CA ALA A 234 -45.24 -30.84 -11.10
C ALA A 234 -44.47 -31.05 -9.78
N LEU A 235 -44.90 -32.03 -8.96
CA LEU A 235 -44.17 -32.44 -7.75
C LEU A 235 -42.84 -33.14 -8.07
N GLU A 236 -42.83 -34.02 -9.08
CA GLU A 236 -41.60 -34.69 -9.52
C GLU A 236 -40.56 -33.69 -10.07
N GLU A 237 -41.02 -32.66 -10.80
CA GLU A 237 -40.16 -31.56 -11.26
C GLU A 237 -39.59 -30.74 -10.09
N ALA A 238 -40.36 -30.50 -9.03
CA ALA A 238 -39.88 -29.80 -7.82
C ALA A 238 -38.85 -30.63 -7.04
N GLU A 239 -39.01 -31.97 -6.99
CA GLU A 239 -38.01 -32.87 -6.41
C GLU A 239 -36.75 -33.00 -7.27
N ALA A 240 -36.86 -32.94 -8.60
CA ALA A 240 -35.72 -32.93 -9.49
C ALA A 240 -34.87 -31.66 -9.30
N LEU A 241 -35.50 -30.50 -9.12
CA LEU A 241 -34.82 -29.25 -8.79
C LEU A 241 -34.09 -29.31 -7.43
N LYS A 242 -34.61 -30.08 -6.46
CA LYS A 242 -33.91 -30.34 -5.18
C LYS A 242 -32.70 -31.28 -5.31
N LYS A 243 -32.65 -32.12 -6.37
CA LYS A 243 -31.60 -33.12 -6.60
C LYS A 243 -30.45 -32.62 -7.48
N LEU A 244 -30.57 -31.45 -8.10
CA LEU A 244 -29.48 -30.88 -8.91
C LEU A 244 -28.37 -30.35 -7.99
N PRO A 245 -27.11 -30.80 -8.13
CA PRO A 245 -25.98 -30.15 -7.48
C PRO A 245 -25.78 -28.75 -8.09
N PRO A 246 -25.27 -27.77 -7.32
CA PRO A 246 -25.01 -26.44 -7.85
C PRO A 246 -24.06 -26.54 -9.03
N ARG A 247 -24.46 -25.96 -10.17
CA ARG A 247 -23.67 -25.87 -11.38
C ARG A 247 -22.40 -25.08 -11.07
N GLN A 248 -21.24 -25.74 -11.07
CA GLN A 248 -19.96 -25.06 -11.15
C GLN A 248 -19.86 -24.43 -12.55
N GLU A 249 -20.06 -23.13 -12.64
CA GLU A 249 -19.69 -22.38 -13.84
C GLU A 249 -18.17 -22.37 -14.00
N ALA A 250 -17.74 -22.54 -15.24
CA ALA A 250 -16.34 -22.55 -15.62
C ALA A 250 -15.68 -21.23 -15.19
N ALA A 251 -14.65 -21.34 -14.34
CA ALA A 251 -13.82 -20.24 -13.92
C ALA A 251 -13.12 -19.61 -15.15
N THR A 252 -13.64 -18.47 -15.61
CA THR A 252 -12.82 -17.50 -16.36
C THR A 252 -12.08 -16.64 -15.34
N ASP A 253 -10.80 -16.95 -15.18
CA ASP A 253 -9.72 -16.19 -14.53
C ASP A 253 -10.08 -14.83 -13.88
N SER A 254 -10.74 -14.88 -12.72
CA SER A 254 -10.82 -13.75 -11.77
C SER A 254 -9.57 -13.66 -10.87
N SER A 255 -8.49 -14.37 -11.22
CA SER A 255 -7.26 -14.46 -10.42
C SER A 255 -6.36 -13.19 -10.49
N LYS A 256 -6.88 -12.02 -10.87
CA LYS A 256 -6.08 -10.79 -10.94
C LYS A 256 -6.44 -9.69 -9.93
N TYR A 257 -7.55 -9.80 -9.20
CA TYR A 257 -7.80 -8.91 -8.06
C TYR A 257 -7.57 -9.70 -6.78
N THR A 258 -6.43 -9.44 -6.15
CA THR A 258 -6.07 -10.12 -4.91
C THR A 258 -6.55 -9.28 -3.73
N ALA A 259 -6.70 -9.90 -2.56
CA ALA A 259 -6.98 -9.21 -1.29
C ALA A 259 -5.95 -8.11 -0.92
N ALA A 260 -4.91 -7.88 -1.73
CA ALA A 260 -4.04 -6.72 -1.66
C ALA A 260 -4.78 -5.42 -2.07
N ASP A 261 -5.69 -5.46 -3.05
CA ASP A 261 -6.33 -4.25 -3.59
C ASP A 261 -7.29 -3.60 -2.59
N VAL A 262 -7.94 -4.39 -1.72
CA VAL A 262 -8.78 -3.90 -0.61
C VAL A 262 -7.93 -3.40 0.57
N ARG A 263 -6.67 -3.84 0.70
CA ARG A 263 -5.76 -3.32 1.74
C ARG A 263 -5.13 -1.98 1.35
N ILE A 264 -5.03 -1.70 0.05
CA ILE A 264 -4.45 -0.45 -0.48
C ILE A 264 -5.34 0.77 -0.12
N THR A 265 -6.66 0.60 0.04
CA THR A 265 -7.55 1.73 0.33
C THR A 265 -7.47 2.25 1.77
N ASP A 266 -7.00 1.44 2.73
CA ASP A 266 -6.98 1.79 4.16
C ASP A 266 -5.61 2.23 4.71
N GLN A 267 -4.52 2.04 3.96
CA GLN A 267 -3.19 2.53 4.36
C GLN A 267 -2.70 3.57 3.37
N LYS A 268 -3.07 4.84 3.60
CA LYS A 268 -2.40 5.95 2.92
C LYS A 268 -0.93 5.93 3.33
N LEU A 269 -0.05 5.58 2.39
CA LEU A 269 1.40 5.49 2.59
C LEU A 269 2.09 6.78 2.10
N ARG A 270 3.25 7.08 2.69
CA ARG A 270 4.20 8.08 2.22
C ARG A 270 5.56 7.42 2.05
N VAL A 271 6.40 7.96 1.17
CA VAL A 271 7.79 7.50 1.01
C VAL A 271 8.71 8.32 1.91
N CYS A 272 9.62 7.66 2.65
CA CYS A 272 10.69 8.33 3.37
C CYS A 272 11.74 8.89 2.40
N ASP A 273 12.10 10.16 2.57
CA ASP A 273 13.11 10.91 1.83
C ASP A 273 14.56 10.47 2.07
N ILE A 274 14.83 9.76 3.17
CA ILE A 274 16.17 9.27 3.51
C ILE A 274 16.42 7.85 2.99
N CYS A 275 15.46 6.93 3.23
CA CYS A 275 15.67 5.49 2.97
C CYS A 275 14.74 4.90 1.90
N GLY A 276 13.79 5.69 1.37
CA GLY A 276 12.84 5.23 0.35
C GLY A 276 11.85 4.17 0.84
N ALA A 277 11.72 3.97 2.16
CA ALA A 277 10.75 3.06 2.74
C ALA A 277 9.34 3.66 2.74
N PHE A 278 8.33 2.82 2.57
CA PHE A 278 6.93 3.22 2.75
C PHE A 278 6.59 3.30 4.24
N LEU A 279 6.05 4.45 4.64
CA LEU A 279 5.59 4.74 6.00
C LEU A 279 4.10 5.02 5.95
N SER A 280 3.34 4.62 6.97
CA SER A 280 1.94 5.03 7.05
C SER A 280 1.86 6.54 7.32
N VAL A 281 0.89 7.22 6.70
CA VAL A 281 0.64 8.65 6.97
C VAL A 281 0.09 8.86 8.40
N TYR A 282 -0.50 7.81 8.98
CA TYR A 282 -1.12 7.81 10.30
C TYR A 282 -0.13 7.50 11.45
N ASP A 283 1.02 6.88 11.18
CA ASP A 283 2.14 6.83 12.12
C ASP A 283 2.78 8.23 12.24
N ARG A 284 2.20 9.03 13.13
CA ARG A 284 2.82 10.25 13.68
C ARG A 284 3.70 9.95 14.90
N LEU A 285 4.05 8.69 15.15
CA LEU A 285 4.95 8.36 16.24
C LEU A 285 6.41 8.47 15.77
N LEU A 286 7.07 9.48 16.32
CA LEU A 286 8.53 9.70 16.36
C LEU A 286 9.15 10.35 15.11
N GLY A 287 8.72 11.59 14.83
CA GLY A 287 9.68 12.57 14.33
C GLY A 287 10.75 12.85 15.40
N PRO A 288 12.00 13.16 15.02
CA PRO A 288 13.06 13.46 15.97
C PRO A 288 12.76 14.78 16.70
N VAL A 289 12.19 14.70 17.90
CA VAL A 289 12.29 15.76 18.92
C VAL A 289 13.71 15.70 19.48
N LEU A 290 14.71 16.02 18.67
CA LEU A 290 16.09 16.29 19.09
C LEU A 290 16.76 17.19 18.04
N ARG A 291 16.31 18.44 17.94
CA ARG A 291 17.14 19.57 17.51
C ARG A 291 16.65 20.84 18.20
N GLY A 292 17.52 21.43 19.02
CA GLY A 292 17.40 22.79 19.55
C GLY A 292 16.87 22.84 20.98
#